data_AF-A0AA39NL21-F1
#
_entry.id   AF-A0AA39NL21-F1
#
_cell.length_a   1.000
_cell.length_b   1.000
_cell.length_c   1.000
_cell.angle_alpha   90.00
_cell.angle_beta   90.00
_cell.angle_gamma   90.00
#
_symmetry.space_group_name_H-M   'P 1'
#
loop_
_entity.id
_entity.type
_entity.pdbx_description
1 polymer ?
#
loop_
_entity_poly.entity_id
_entity_poly.type
_entity_poly.pdbx_seq_one_letter_code
_entity_poly.pdbx_strand_id
1 'polypeptide(L)'
;MTLEWKFEARMRLLLMTRSKQSEESSQKSQRFVDYGCKKANTEAFDLSDAGSNALRLRLPGMLVRWDRQCSAPRTNLGNMLMRLGEPGRPCGNESINTCLPSPGYHCSLNTSMMSQERAATYHPAFNAPDADAILSSLDNTLYRLPSPVLRRTTIFFASPSFTFEPPSKSIPIHEHDPVLERLLRILSGLAIPPWCTFDDLEGVLGLAETWGAWGAVDVAIAARFGWAEKAEHEEQHQEALHRIPTRALVKLFKFHRKRRDAFRAGMAGESAERRCGGCGEAVGEEAWAALLWRMFWEMDAQPSGEGLCSLEVEEWDEMQRCLGEQCAVCGRAAYERLEVLERVRKCLDGLPDTV
;
A
#
# COMPACT_ATOMS: atom_id res chain seq x y z
N MET A 1 19.60 0.99 20.68
CA MET A 1 19.26 -0.46 20.77
C MET A 1 17.95 -0.77 21.50
N THR A 2 17.19 0.21 22.03
CA THR A 2 15.93 -0.04 22.79
C THR A 2 14.63 0.15 22.00
N LEU A 3 14.68 0.74 20.79
CA LEU A 3 13.49 0.98 19.95
C LEU A 3 13.10 -0.24 19.11
N GLU A 4 14.07 -1.04 18.68
CA GLU A 4 13.86 -2.24 17.85
C GLU A 4 13.06 -3.34 18.57
N TRP A 5 13.38 -3.59 19.85
CA TRP A 5 12.66 -4.57 20.67
C TRP A 5 11.23 -4.16 20.99
N LYS A 6 10.97 -2.84 21.13
CA LYS A 6 9.61 -2.33 21.35
C LYS A 6 8.75 -2.48 20.10
N PHE A 7 9.32 -2.26 18.91
CA PHE A 7 8.64 -2.48 17.64
C PHE A 7 8.30 -3.96 17.43
N GLU A 8 9.24 -4.86 17.67
CA GLU A 8 9.03 -6.31 17.48
C GLU A 8 8.01 -6.88 18.47
N ALA A 9 8.07 -6.50 19.75
CA ALA A 9 7.10 -6.91 20.76
C ALA A 9 5.69 -6.39 20.45
N ARG A 10 5.57 -5.18 19.89
CA ARG A 10 4.29 -4.54 19.57
C ARG A 10 3.66 -5.11 18.30
N MET A 11 4.46 -5.42 17.28
CA MET A 11 4.01 -6.16 16.09
C MET A 11 3.55 -7.58 16.43
N ARG A 12 4.27 -8.29 17.31
CA ARG A 12 3.82 -9.60 17.83
C ARG A 12 2.50 -9.49 18.58
N LEU A 13 2.30 -8.43 19.37
CA LEU A 13 1.04 -8.21 20.09
C LEU A 13 -0.13 -7.97 19.13
N LEU A 14 0.07 -7.15 18.08
CA LEU A 14 -0.96 -6.86 17.07
C LEU A 14 -1.34 -8.08 16.23
N LEU A 15 -0.37 -8.92 15.88
CA LEU A 15 -0.64 -10.17 15.17
C LEU A 15 -1.38 -11.18 16.07
N MET A 16 -1.07 -11.22 17.37
CA MET A 16 -1.77 -12.10 18.32
C MET A 16 -3.20 -11.64 18.64
N THR A 17 -3.47 -10.34 18.73
CA THR A 17 -4.84 -9.84 18.98
C THR A 17 -5.75 -10.08 17.78
N ARG A 18 -5.24 -9.94 16.55
CA ARG A 18 -6.00 -10.23 15.32
C ARG A 18 -6.27 -11.74 15.17
N SER A 19 -5.34 -12.61 15.59
CA SER A 19 -5.55 -14.07 15.65
C SER A 19 -6.65 -14.45 16.65
N LYS A 20 -6.66 -13.86 17.85
CA LYS A 20 -7.70 -14.11 18.85
C LYS A 20 -9.09 -13.69 18.38
N GLN A 21 -9.22 -12.54 17.69
CA GLN A 21 -10.51 -12.11 17.14
C GLN A 21 -11.03 -13.04 16.03
N SER A 22 -10.12 -13.63 15.24
CA SER A 22 -10.47 -14.65 14.25
C SER A 22 -10.98 -15.93 14.91
N GLU A 23 -10.31 -16.41 15.96
CA GLU A 23 -10.73 -17.60 16.73
C GLU A 23 -12.06 -17.39 17.46
N GLU A 24 -12.29 -16.21 18.06
CA GLU A 24 -13.56 -15.87 18.71
C GLU A 24 -14.72 -15.78 17.71
N SER A 25 -14.45 -15.25 16.50
CA SER A 25 -15.45 -15.21 15.42
C SER A 25 -15.78 -16.60 14.90
N SER A 26 -14.78 -17.49 14.82
CA SER A 26 -14.96 -18.89 14.46
C SER A 26 -15.75 -19.65 15.54
N GLN A 27 -15.43 -19.48 16.82
CA GLN A 27 -16.18 -20.08 17.94
C GLN A 27 -17.62 -19.59 18.03
N LYS A 28 -17.88 -18.30 17.78
CA LYS A 28 -19.26 -17.77 17.73
C LYS A 28 -20.06 -18.37 16.58
N SER A 29 -19.43 -18.58 15.42
CA SER A 29 -20.05 -19.26 14.28
C SER A 29 -20.36 -20.73 14.60
N GLN A 30 -19.45 -21.44 15.25
CA GLN A 30 -19.65 -22.82 15.70
C GLN A 30 -20.82 -22.95 16.67
N ARG A 31 -20.93 -22.05 17.67
CA ARG A 31 -22.06 -22.02 18.60
C ARG A 31 -23.39 -21.75 17.91
N PHE A 32 -23.41 -20.91 16.88
CA PHE A 32 -24.64 -20.61 16.13
C PHE A 32 -25.17 -21.84 15.37
N VAL A 33 -24.27 -22.69 14.85
CA VAL A 33 -24.62 -23.97 14.21
C VAL A 33 -25.17 -24.98 15.23
N ASP A 34 -24.58 -25.06 16.42
CA ASP A 34 -25.06 -25.97 17.48
C ASP A 34 -26.44 -25.57 18.04
N TYR A 35 -26.74 -24.26 18.12
CA TYR A 35 -28.06 -23.78 18.51
C TYR A 35 -29.13 -24.01 17.43
N GLY A 36 -28.75 -23.99 16.14
CA GLY A 36 -29.64 -24.35 15.03
C GLY A 36 -30.00 -25.84 15.02
N CYS A 37 -29.04 -26.71 15.34
CA CYS A 37 -29.24 -28.16 15.34
C CYS A 37 -30.14 -28.65 16.50
N LYS A 38 -30.08 -28.00 17.68
CA LYS A 38 -30.96 -28.35 18.80
C LYS A 38 -32.42 -27.94 18.61
N LYS A 39 -32.72 -26.96 17.76
CA LYS A 39 -34.11 -26.50 17.52
C LYS A 39 -34.87 -27.36 16.51
N ALA A 40 -34.17 -28.18 15.70
CA ALA A 40 -34.78 -29.04 14.70
C ALA A 40 -35.31 -30.39 15.24
N ASN A 41 -35.12 -30.70 16.53
CA ASN A 41 -35.50 -32.00 17.12
C ASN A 41 -36.70 -31.93 18.08
N THR A 42 -37.47 -30.83 18.10
CA THR A 42 -38.58 -30.66 19.06
C THR A 42 -39.93 -30.31 18.44
N GLU A 43 -40.12 -30.50 17.13
CA GLU A 43 -41.42 -30.28 16.49
C GLU A 43 -41.74 -31.42 15.52
N ALA A 44 -42.18 -32.55 16.10
CA ALA A 44 -42.88 -33.59 15.40
C ALA A 44 -43.91 -34.20 16.35
N PHE A 45 -45.09 -33.58 16.47
CA PHE A 45 -46.29 -34.25 17.00
C PHE A 45 -47.59 -33.52 16.57
N ASP A 46 -48.51 -34.36 16.07
CA ASP A 46 -49.96 -34.27 15.82
C ASP A 46 -50.59 -33.28 14.80
N LEU A 47 -50.92 -33.88 13.66
CA LEU A 47 -52.06 -33.56 12.79
C LEU A 47 -53.32 -34.30 13.30
N SER A 48 -54.32 -33.57 13.80
CA SER A 48 -55.72 -34.00 13.68
C SER A 48 -56.71 -32.83 13.86
N ASP A 49 -57.45 -32.60 12.77
CA ASP A 49 -58.90 -32.38 12.72
C ASP A 49 -59.54 -30.98 12.84
N ALA A 50 -60.57 -30.86 12.00
CA ALA A 50 -61.75 -29.97 11.99
C ALA A 50 -61.64 -28.45 11.73
N GLY A 51 -62.39 -28.01 10.70
CA GLY A 51 -63.41 -26.96 10.92
C GLY A 51 -63.33 -25.71 10.07
N SER A 52 -64.15 -25.67 9.01
CA SER A 52 -64.59 -24.44 8.34
C SER A 52 -65.14 -23.42 9.34
N ASN A 53 -64.73 -22.15 9.21
CA ASN A 53 -65.65 -21.01 9.11
C ASN A 53 -64.88 -19.73 8.76
N ALA A 54 -65.20 -19.18 7.59
CA ALA A 54 -64.80 -17.87 7.16
C ALA A 54 -65.71 -16.81 7.81
N LEU A 55 -65.15 -15.93 8.62
CA LEU A 55 -65.77 -14.65 8.96
C LEU A 55 -64.74 -13.52 8.83
N ARG A 56 -65.02 -12.64 7.86
CA ARG A 56 -64.36 -11.36 7.65
C ARG A 56 -64.54 -10.46 8.86
N LEU A 57 -63.45 -9.90 9.38
CA LEU A 57 -63.44 -8.55 9.92
C LEU A 57 -62.16 -7.83 9.48
N ARG A 58 -62.38 -6.64 8.89
CA ARG A 58 -61.38 -5.64 8.51
C ARG A 58 -60.88 -4.92 9.76
N LEU A 59 -59.58 -4.61 9.82
CA LEU A 59 -59.00 -3.24 9.83
C LEU A 59 -57.47 -3.30 10.16
N PRO A 60 -56.70 -2.21 9.91
CA PRO A 60 -55.39 -2.27 9.26
C PRO A 60 -54.22 -1.96 10.22
N GLY A 61 -53.00 -2.31 9.81
CA GLY A 61 -51.80 -1.76 10.44
C GLY A 61 -50.52 -2.52 10.15
N MET A 62 -49.76 -2.03 9.17
CA MET A 62 -48.30 -2.14 9.05
C MET A 62 -47.66 -3.52 9.26
N LEU A 63 -47.57 -4.28 8.16
CA LEU A 63 -46.50 -5.27 8.00
C LEU A 63 -45.51 -4.74 6.95
N VAL A 64 -44.37 -4.25 7.42
CA VAL A 64 -43.22 -4.00 6.55
C VAL A 64 -42.62 -5.36 6.20
N ARG A 65 -42.91 -5.82 4.99
CA ARG A 65 -42.34 -7.00 4.36
C ARG A 65 -40.90 -6.68 3.95
N TRP A 66 -39.91 -7.24 4.66
CA TRP A 66 -38.55 -7.35 4.15
C TRP A 66 -38.44 -8.63 3.33
N ASP A 67 -38.75 -8.56 2.04
CA ASP A 67 -38.27 -9.56 1.08
C ASP A 67 -36.81 -9.21 0.74
N ARG A 68 -35.85 -9.81 1.45
CA ARG A 68 -34.49 -9.97 0.94
C ARG A 68 -34.42 -11.29 0.20
N GLN A 69 -34.60 -11.23 -1.12
CA GLN A 69 -34.07 -12.22 -2.04
C GLN A 69 -32.54 -12.18 -1.96
N CYS A 70 -31.97 -13.06 -1.14
CA CYS A 70 -30.56 -13.41 -1.23
C CYS A 70 -30.36 -14.34 -2.42
N SER A 71 -30.21 -13.75 -3.61
CA SER A 71 -29.56 -14.43 -4.72
C SER A 71 -28.07 -14.58 -4.36
N ALA A 72 -27.67 -15.79 -3.97
CA ALA A 72 -26.27 -16.12 -3.75
C ALA A 72 -25.49 -15.95 -5.07
N PRO A 73 -24.38 -15.19 -5.11
CA PRO A 73 -23.46 -15.30 -6.23
C PRO A 73 -22.74 -16.64 -6.12
N ARG A 74 -22.99 -17.53 -7.09
CA ARG A 74 -22.11 -18.67 -7.38
C ARG A 74 -20.75 -18.11 -7.79
N THR A 75 -19.78 -18.08 -6.88
CA THR A 75 -18.38 -17.92 -7.27
C THR A 75 -17.92 -19.21 -7.91
N ASN A 76 -17.79 -19.16 -9.23
CA ASN A 76 -17.28 -20.23 -10.06
C ASN A 76 -15.77 -20.34 -9.83
N LEU A 77 -15.37 -21.23 -8.91
CA LEU A 77 -13.97 -21.52 -8.56
C LEU A 77 -13.42 -22.60 -9.49
N GLY A 78 -13.52 -22.34 -10.81
CA GLY A 78 -13.04 -23.21 -11.87
C GLY A 78 -12.27 -22.39 -12.90
N ASN A 79 -11.00 -22.73 -13.08
CA ASN A 79 -10.04 -22.21 -14.07
C ASN A 79 -9.37 -20.87 -13.75
N MET A 80 -8.47 -20.88 -12.76
CA MET A 80 -7.33 -19.95 -12.76
C MET A 80 -6.16 -20.66 -13.47
N LEU A 81 -6.28 -20.78 -14.80
CA LEU A 81 -5.23 -21.30 -15.67
C LEU A 81 -4.17 -20.20 -15.83
N MET A 82 -2.90 -20.58 -15.63
CA MET A 82 -1.73 -19.72 -15.80
C MET A 82 -1.79 -18.95 -17.12
N ARG A 83 -1.63 -17.62 -17.08
CA ARG A 83 -1.49 -16.77 -18.27
C ARG A 83 -0.19 -17.11 -18.98
N LEU A 84 -0.28 -17.86 -20.07
CA LEU A 84 0.77 -17.93 -21.09
C LEU A 84 0.73 -16.61 -21.89
N GLY A 85 1.86 -15.91 -21.92
CA GLY A 85 2.01 -14.63 -22.63
C GLY A 85 2.03 -14.82 -24.15
N GLU A 86 1.23 -14.02 -24.87
CA GLU A 86 1.33 -13.89 -26.32
C GLU A 86 2.30 -12.76 -26.73
N PRO A 87 2.95 -12.88 -27.91
CA PRO A 87 4.01 -11.97 -28.34
C PRO A 87 3.47 -10.63 -28.86
N GLY A 88 4.25 -9.57 -28.63
CA GLY A 88 3.88 -8.17 -28.82
C GLY A 88 3.58 -7.74 -30.27
N ARG A 89 2.72 -6.73 -30.39
CA ARG A 89 2.52 -5.96 -31.61
C ARG A 89 3.57 -4.84 -31.74
N PRO A 90 4.04 -4.53 -32.96
CA PRO A 90 4.97 -3.43 -33.21
C PRO A 90 4.25 -2.07 -33.17
N CYS A 91 4.85 -1.09 -32.51
CA CYS A 91 4.42 0.31 -32.56
C CYS A 91 5.07 1.02 -33.74
N GLY A 92 4.25 1.80 -34.44
CA GLY A 92 4.64 2.65 -35.56
C GLY A 92 5.42 3.89 -35.12
N ASN A 93 6.48 4.11 -35.88
CA ASN A 93 7.24 5.29 -36.23
C ASN A 93 6.50 6.64 -36.29
N GLU A 94 6.93 7.62 -35.48
CA GLU A 94 6.93 9.06 -35.79
C GLU A 94 8.14 9.77 -35.15
N SER A 95 8.46 10.95 -35.67
CA SER A 95 9.81 11.47 -35.93
C SER A 95 10.32 12.55 -34.95
N ILE A 96 11.64 12.50 -34.72
CA ILE A 96 12.65 13.58 -34.59
C ILE A 96 12.32 14.80 -33.69
N ASN A 97 13.00 14.88 -32.55
CA ASN A 97 13.71 16.11 -32.16
C ASN A 97 14.92 15.84 -31.24
N THR A 98 15.99 16.56 -31.55
CA THR A 98 17.37 16.49 -31.06
C THR A 98 17.50 16.82 -29.56
N CYS A 99 18.20 15.98 -28.80
CA CYS A 99 18.68 16.31 -27.45
C CYS A 99 20.15 15.89 -27.29
N LEU A 100 20.93 16.75 -26.63
CA LEU A 100 22.37 16.56 -26.34
C LEU A 100 22.63 15.36 -25.39
N PRO A 101 23.81 14.74 -25.46
CA PRO A 101 24.13 13.53 -24.71
C PRO A 101 24.40 13.84 -23.23
N SER A 102 23.66 13.18 -22.35
CA SER A 102 24.04 13.03 -20.93
C SER A 102 24.98 11.83 -20.79
N PRO A 103 25.93 11.84 -19.83
CA PRO A 103 26.86 10.73 -19.63
C PRO A 103 26.10 9.47 -19.21
N GLY A 104 26.19 8.46 -20.08
CA GLY A 104 25.32 7.29 -20.09
C GLY A 104 25.65 6.27 -19.00
N TYR A 105 24.62 5.91 -18.23
CA TYR A 105 24.47 4.55 -17.73
C TYR A 105 23.78 3.74 -18.84
N HIS A 106 24.59 3.10 -19.69
CA HIS A 106 24.08 2.15 -20.67
C HIS A 106 23.68 0.85 -19.96
N CYS A 107 22.40 0.67 -19.69
CA CYS A 107 21.83 -0.67 -19.48
C CYS A 107 21.71 -1.35 -20.85
N SER A 108 22.75 -2.06 -21.26
CA SER A 108 22.71 -2.91 -22.45
C SER A 108 21.77 -4.09 -22.20
N LEU A 109 20.53 -3.98 -22.68
CA LEU A 109 19.59 -5.10 -22.82
C LEU A 109 19.96 -5.91 -24.06
N ASN A 110 21.02 -6.70 -23.97
CA ASN A 110 21.25 -7.81 -24.89
C ASN A 110 20.53 -9.04 -24.36
N THR A 111 19.24 -9.17 -24.69
CA THR A 111 18.46 -10.40 -24.44
C THR A 111 18.84 -11.45 -25.48
N SER A 112 19.98 -12.11 -25.27
CA SER A 112 20.30 -13.37 -25.95
C SER A 112 19.73 -14.52 -25.12
N MET A 113 18.69 -15.18 -25.64
CA MET A 113 17.97 -16.31 -25.01
C MET A 113 18.79 -17.61 -25.04
N MET A 114 19.93 -17.62 -24.36
CA MET A 114 20.56 -18.85 -23.89
C MET A 114 20.48 -18.81 -22.37
N SER A 115 19.38 -19.34 -21.82
CA SER A 115 19.23 -19.56 -20.38
C SER A 115 20.32 -20.52 -19.92
N GLN A 116 21.45 -19.96 -19.53
CA GLN A 116 22.44 -20.68 -18.76
C GLN A 116 21.74 -21.01 -17.44
N GLU A 117 21.41 -22.29 -17.28
CA GLU A 117 20.80 -22.85 -16.07
C GLU A 117 21.79 -22.66 -14.92
N ARG A 118 21.75 -21.48 -14.31
CA ARG A 118 22.55 -21.16 -13.13
C ARG A 118 22.04 -22.05 -12.01
N ALA A 119 22.96 -22.68 -11.29
CA ALA A 119 22.62 -23.46 -10.11
C ALA A 119 21.79 -22.58 -9.17
N ALA A 120 20.58 -23.05 -8.85
CA ALA A 120 19.68 -22.37 -7.95
C ALA A 120 20.37 -22.17 -6.59
N THR A 121 20.31 -20.96 -6.05
CA THR A 121 20.97 -20.59 -4.79
C THR A 121 19.91 -20.28 -3.74
N TYR A 122 20.07 -20.81 -2.52
CA TYR A 122 19.16 -20.51 -1.42
C TYR A 122 19.40 -19.11 -0.85
N HIS A 123 18.31 -18.38 -0.59
CA HIS A 123 18.39 -17.05 0.01
C HIS A 123 18.88 -17.15 1.47
N PRO A 124 19.87 -16.33 1.89
CA PRO A 124 20.50 -16.47 3.21
C PRO A 124 19.53 -16.26 4.38
N ALA A 125 18.55 -15.37 4.23
CA ALA A 125 17.54 -15.11 5.26
C ALA A 125 16.39 -16.15 5.29
N PHE A 126 16.25 -16.96 4.23
CA PHE A 126 15.14 -17.91 4.06
C PHE A 126 15.69 -19.28 3.66
N ASN A 127 16.47 -19.88 4.56
CA ASN A 127 17.07 -21.20 4.36
C ASN A 127 16.94 -22.08 5.62
N ALA A 128 15.72 -22.16 6.17
CA ALA A 128 15.48 -23.00 7.34
C ALA A 128 15.58 -24.49 6.94
N PRO A 129 16.45 -25.31 7.56
CA PRO A 129 16.70 -26.68 7.13
C PRO A 129 15.54 -27.65 7.39
N ASP A 130 14.62 -27.26 8.27
CA ASP A 130 13.41 -27.98 8.68
C ASP A 130 12.16 -27.50 7.95
N ALA A 131 12.26 -26.43 7.15
CA ALA A 131 11.14 -25.91 6.39
C ALA A 131 10.76 -26.83 5.22
N ASP A 132 9.45 -26.97 5.03
CA ASP A 132 8.78 -27.86 4.07
C ASP A 132 8.29 -27.13 2.80
N ALA A 133 8.17 -25.80 2.84
CA ALA A 133 7.84 -25.00 1.65
C ALA A 133 9.11 -24.44 1.01
N ILE A 134 9.26 -24.66 -0.31
CA ILE A 134 10.30 -24.06 -1.14
C ILE A 134 9.63 -23.26 -2.24
N LEU A 135 9.88 -21.96 -2.28
CA LEU A 135 9.44 -21.07 -3.35
C LEU A 135 10.64 -20.71 -4.22
N SER A 136 10.45 -20.55 -5.53
CA SER A 136 11.52 -20.12 -6.45
C SER A 136 11.11 -18.85 -7.18
N SER A 137 11.95 -17.81 -7.13
CA SER A 137 11.74 -16.56 -7.87
C SER A 137 12.08 -16.70 -9.36
N LEU A 138 11.79 -15.65 -10.15
CA LEU A 138 12.24 -15.53 -11.54
C LEU A 138 13.77 -15.50 -11.68
N ASP A 139 14.47 -15.07 -10.62
CA ASP A 139 15.94 -14.96 -10.59
C ASP A 139 16.62 -16.28 -10.21
N ASN A 140 15.85 -17.37 -10.08
CA ASN A 140 16.27 -18.71 -9.63
C ASN A 140 16.80 -18.76 -8.19
N THR A 141 16.42 -17.80 -7.36
CA THR A 141 16.68 -17.84 -5.92
C THR A 141 15.62 -18.67 -5.22
N LEU A 142 16.06 -19.57 -4.34
CA LEU A 142 15.18 -20.45 -3.57
C LEU A 142 14.93 -19.88 -2.17
N TYR A 143 13.66 -19.80 -1.80
CA TYR A 143 13.19 -19.34 -0.51
C TYR A 143 12.57 -20.50 0.24
N ARG A 144 13.21 -20.94 1.32
CA ARG A 144 12.79 -22.06 2.14
C ARG A 144 12.18 -21.56 3.45
N LEU A 145 10.88 -21.78 3.62
CA LEU A 145 10.10 -21.28 4.77
C LEU A 145 9.19 -22.38 5.35
N PRO A 146 8.86 -22.33 6.66
CA PRO A 146 7.88 -23.24 7.22
C PRO A 146 6.50 -22.96 6.64
N SER A 147 5.84 -23.99 6.09
CA SER A 147 4.48 -23.88 5.55
C SER A 147 3.46 -23.32 6.54
N PRO A 148 3.56 -23.53 7.88
CA PRO A 148 2.63 -22.89 8.83
C PRO A 148 2.68 -21.37 8.81
N VAL A 149 3.82 -20.75 8.47
CA VAL A 149 3.91 -19.29 8.31
C VAL A 149 3.02 -18.87 7.15
N LEU A 150 3.24 -19.45 5.97
CA LEU A 150 2.48 -19.13 4.76
C LEU A 150 0.98 -19.41 4.93
N ARG A 151 0.61 -20.53 5.55
CA ARG A 151 -0.81 -20.89 5.81
C ARG A 151 -1.50 -19.94 6.79
N ARG A 152 -0.79 -19.36 7.75
CA ARG A 152 -1.40 -18.44 8.73
C ARG A 152 -1.58 -17.03 8.18
N THR A 153 -0.68 -16.61 7.28
CA THR A 153 -0.61 -15.22 6.84
C THR A 153 -1.24 -14.99 5.46
N THR A 154 -1.60 -16.04 4.75
CA THR A 154 -2.12 -15.95 3.37
C THR A 154 -3.34 -16.85 3.20
N ILE A 155 -4.33 -16.40 2.44
CA ILE A 155 -5.53 -17.19 2.14
C ILE A 155 -5.20 -18.26 1.09
N PHE A 156 -4.35 -17.94 0.12
CA PHE A 156 -3.98 -18.85 -0.96
C PHE A 156 -3.34 -20.14 -0.44
N PHE A 157 -2.31 -20.04 0.40
CA PHE A 157 -1.64 -21.22 0.95
C PHE A 157 -2.46 -21.91 2.05
N ALA A 158 -3.38 -21.21 2.71
CA ALA A 158 -4.32 -21.80 3.67
C ALA A 158 -5.38 -22.69 3.02
N SER A 159 -5.60 -22.53 1.70
CA SER A 159 -6.63 -23.28 0.98
C SER A 159 -6.45 -24.79 1.14
N PRO A 160 -7.53 -25.54 1.43
CA PRO A 160 -7.46 -27.00 1.53
C PRO A 160 -7.08 -27.66 0.19
N SER A 161 -7.33 -26.97 -0.93
CA SER A 161 -6.91 -27.41 -2.26
C SER A 161 -5.41 -27.26 -2.49
N PHE A 162 -4.71 -26.52 -1.63
CA PHE A 162 -3.27 -26.30 -1.74
C PHE A 162 -2.51 -27.23 -0.79
N THR A 163 -1.78 -28.17 -1.38
CA THR A 163 -0.86 -29.07 -0.67
C THR A 163 0.57 -28.75 -1.08
N PHE A 164 1.43 -28.53 -0.09
CA PHE A 164 2.86 -28.48 -0.35
C PHE A 164 3.32 -29.88 -0.76
N GLU A 165 3.93 -29.99 -1.93
CA GLU A 165 4.57 -31.23 -2.37
C GLU A 165 5.77 -31.55 -1.46
N PRO A 166 6.27 -32.80 -1.45
CA PRO A 166 7.48 -33.16 -0.72
C PRO A 166 8.63 -32.16 -1.02
N PRO A 167 9.59 -32.00 -0.10
CA PRO A 167 10.61 -30.92 -0.10
C PRO A 167 11.58 -30.94 -1.30
N SER A 168 11.36 -31.80 -2.30
CA SER A 168 12.13 -31.86 -3.54
C SER A 168 11.64 -30.90 -4.63
N LYS A 169 10.42 -30.35 -4.55
CA LYS A 169 9.87 -29.53 -5.64
C LYS A 169 9.58 -28.11 -5.17
N SER A 170 10.26 -27.15 -5.80
CA SER A 170 9.99 -25.73 -5.59
C SER A 170 8.71 -25.28 -6.31
N ILE A 171 8.00 -24.35 -5.69
CA ILE A 171 6.84 -23.68 -6.28
C ILE A 171 7.32 -22.43 -7.03
N PRO A 172 7.17 -22.36 -8.36
CA PRO A 172 7.59 -21.19 -9.12
C PRO A 172 6.70 -19.99 -8.84
N ILE A 173 7.33 -18.89 -8.44
CA ILE A 173 6.69 -17.58 -8.24
C ILE A 173 7.20 -16.65 -9.34
N HIS A 174 6.28 -16.09 -10.11
CA HIS A 174 6.59 -15.21 -11.25
C HIS A 174 6.91 -13.77 -10.80
N GLU A 175 7.76 -13.63 -9.78
CA GLU A 175 8.22 -12.34 -9.26
C GLU A 175 9.73 -12.34 -9.08
N HIS A 176 10.34 -11.15 -9.19
CA HIS A 176 11.77 -10.96 -8.92
C HIS A 176 12.06 -10.96 -7.42
N ASP A 177 13.32 -11.23 -7.08
CA ASP A 177 13.81 -11.32 -5.70
C ASP A 177 13.40 -10.15 -4.80
N PRO A 178 13.57 -8.87 -5.21
CA PRO A 178 13.27 -7.73 -4.32
C PRO A 178 11.80 -7.63 -3.91
N VAL A 179 10.88 -8.16 -4.73
CA VAL A 179 9.44 -8.17 -4.46
C VAL A 179 9.11 -9.35 -3.55
N LEU A 180 9.53 -10.56 -3.94
CA LEU A 180 9.25 -11.77 -3.20
C LEU A 180 9.89 -11.74 -1.80
N GLU A 181 11.16 -11.35 -1.68
CA GLU A 181 11.87 -11.24 -0.41
C GLU A 181 11.15 -10.30 0.56
N ARG A 182 10.73 -9.12 0.10
CA ARG A 182 10.04 -8.13 0.95
C ARG A 182 8.70 -8.66 1.44
N LEU A 183 7.90 -9.27 0.57
CA LEU A 183 6.65 -9.89 1.02
C LEU A 183 6.91 -10.97 2.07
N LEU A 184 7.86 -11.87 1.82
CA LEU A 184 8.20 -12.94 2.75
C LEU A 184 8.73 -12.42 4.09
N ARG A 185 9.49 -11.32 4.10
CA ARG A 185 9.91 -10.64 5.33
C ARG A 185 8.71 -10.10 6.10
N ILE A 186 7.75 -9.46 5.43
CA ILE A 186 6.52 -8.97 6.05
C ILE A 186 5.71 -10.13 6.67
N LEU A 187 5.50 -11.22 5.92
CA LEU A 187 4.76 -12.40 6.40
C LEU A 187 5.47 -13.08 7.57
N SER A 188 6.80 -13.05 7.59
CA SER A 188 7.62 -13.67 8.64
C SER A 188 7.87 -12.73 9.84
N GLY A 189 7.41 -11.48 9.78
CA GLY A 189 7.67 -10.47 10.82
C GLY A 189 9.14 -10.05 10.92
N LEU A 190 9.90 -10.15 9.83
CA LEU A 190 11.30 -9.73 9.76
C LEU A 190 11.42 -8.24 9.40
N ALA A 191 12.59 -7.65 9.69
CA ALA A 191 12.89 -6.27 9.33
C ALA A 191 12.77 -6.06 7.80
N ILE A 192 11.96 -5.08 7.40
CA ILE A 192 11.68 -4.78 6.00
C ILE A 192 12.79 -3.84 5.49
N PRO A 193 13.54 -4.22 4.43
CA PRO A 193 14.55 -3.34 3.86
C PRO A 193 13.88 -2.08 3.27
N PRO A 194 14.58 -0.94 3.19
CA PRO A 194 14.04 0.26 2.60
C PRO A 194 13.57 0.02 1.17
N TRP A 195 12.49 0.70 0.80
CA TRP A 195 11.91 0.63 -0.53
C TRP A 195 12.73 1.47 -1.50
N CYS A 196 13.36 0.83 -2.49
CA CYS A 196 14.19 1.51 -3.48
C CYS A 196 13.34 2.23 -4.54
N THR A 197 12.28 1.56 -4.99
CA THR A 197 11.39 2.06 -6.05
C THR A 197 9.92 1.92 -5.64
N PHE A 198 9.03 2.57 -6.38
CA PHE A 198 7.59 2.37 -6.20
C PHE A 198 7.11 1.08 -6.89
N ASP A 199 7.83 0.66 -7.94
CA ASP A 199 7.53 -0.60 -8.64
C ASP A 199 7.74 -1.80 -7.72
N ASP A 200 8.76 -1.75 -6.83
CA ASP A 200 8.95 -2.75 -5.78
C ASP A 200 7.72 -2.85 -4.86
N LEU A 201 7.16 -1.70 -4.45
CA LEU A 201 5.96 -1.66 -3.61
C LEU A 201 4.74 -2.18 -4.34
N GLU A 202 4.52 -1.73 -5.58
CA GLU A 202 3.41 -2.19 -6.41
C GLU A 202 3.47 -3.70 -6.63
N GLY A 203 4.67 -4.25 -6.89
CA GLY A 203 4.89 -5.70 -6.97
C GLY A 203 4.53 -6.41 -5.67
N VAL A 204 4.98 -5.90 -4.51
CA VAL A 204 4.66 -6.51 -3.21
C VAL A 204 3.16 -6.46 -2.92
N LEU A 205 2.50 -5.33 -3.17
CA LEU A 205 1.06 -5.18 -2.95
C LEU A 205 0.26 -6.10 -3.89
N GLY A 206 0.65 -6.20 -5.16
CA GLY A 206 0.03 -7.09 -6.14
C GLY A 206 0.19 -8.58 -5.80
N LEU A 207 1.39 -8.97 -5.35
CA LEU A 207 1.65 -10.33 -4.88
C LEU A 207 0.87 -10.65 -3.59
N ALA A 208 0.84 -9.72 -2.64
CA ALA A 208 0.07 -9.85 -1.41
C ALA A 208 -1.43 -10.02 -1.68
N GLU A 209 -2.00 -9.21 -2.58
CA GLU A 209 -3.39 -9.33 -3.01
C GLU A 209 -3.67 -10.70 -3.66
N THR A 210 -2.77 -11.15 -4.54
CA THR A 210 -2.87 -12.46 -5.21
C THR A 210 -2.86 -13.61 -4.20
N TRP A 211 -2.07 -13.49 -3.13
CA TRP A 211 -2.00 -14.49 -2.07
C TRP A 211 -3.09 -14.33 -1.00
N GLY A 212 -3.91 -13.27 -1.09
CA GLY A 212 -4.90 -12.90 -0.07
C GLY A 212 -4.27 -12.54 1.28
N ALA A 213 -3.09 -11.93 1.26
CA ALA A 213 -2.31 -11.55 2.43
C ALA A 213 -2.58 -10.09 2.83
N TRP A 214 -3.84 -9.73 3.12
CA TRP A 214 -4.24 -8.34 3.38
C TRP A 214 -3.51 -7.69 4.55
N GLY A 215 -3.15 -8.45 5.60
CA GLY A 215 -2.33 -7.90 6.69
C GLY A 215 -0.93 -7.45 6.25
N ALA A 216 -0.38 -8.06 5.19
CA ALA A 216 0.89 -7.65 4.62
C ALA A 216 0.78 -6.36 3.78
N VAL A 217 -0.39 -6.11 3.18
CA VAL A 217 -0.69 -4.86 2.46
C VAL A 217 -0.60 -3.68 3.42
N ASP A 218 -1.27 -3.76 4.57
CA ASP A 218 -1.27 -2.72 5.60
C ASP A 218 0.17 -2.42 6.09
N VAL A 219 0.93 -3.48 6.38
CA VAL A 219 2.31 -3.37 6.85
C VAL A 219 3.24 -2.79 5.76
N ALA A 220 3.07 -3.18 4.49
CA ALA A 220 3.87 -2.65 3.39
C ALA A 220 3.67 -1.14 3.20
N ILE A 221 2.40 -0.69 3.25
CA ILE A 221 2.04 0.73 3.18
C ILE A 221 2.65 1.47 4.38
N ALA A 222 2.43 0.97 5.60
CA ALA A 222 2.95 1.61 6.81
C ALA A 222 4.49 1.72 6.80
N ALA A 223 5.18 0.65 6.38
CA ALA A 223 6.64 0.63 6.27
C ALA A 223 7.15 1.61 5.21
N ARG A 224 6.41 1.83 4.12
CA ARG A 224 6.83 2.76 3.05
C ARG A 224 6.74 4.21 3.48
N PHE A 225 5.64 4.57 4.13
CA PHE A 225 5.30 5.96 4.44
C PHE A 225 5.72 6.38 5.85
N GLY A 226 6.40 5.50 6.60
CA GLY A 226 6.86 5.80 7.96
C GLY A 226 5.71 5.94 8.96
N TRP A 227 4.54 5.35 8.67
CA TRP A 227 3.35 5.47 9.51
C TRP A 227 3.40 4.59 10.77
N ALA A 228 4.50 3.87 11.00
CA ALA A 228 4.69 3.03 12.18
C ALA A 228 4.50 3.78 13.51
N GLU A 229 4.77 5.10 13.55
CA GLU A 229 4.58 5.93 14.75
C GLU A 229 3.22 6.64 14.81
N LYS A 230 2.49 6.78 13.70
CA LYS A 230 1.21 7.51 13.63
C LYS A 230 -0.04 6.62 13.58
N ALA A 231 0.12 5.30 13.49
CA ALA A 231 -1.00 4.36 13.37
C ALA A 231 -1.99 4.33 14.55
N GLU A 232 -1.73 5.07 15.65
CA GLU A 232 -2.65 5.14 16.79
C GLU A 232 -3.91 5.98 16.52
N HIS A 233 -3.96 6.82 15.48
CA HIS A 233 -4.97 7.87 15.40
C HIS A 233 -6.04 7.74 14.31
N GLU A 234 -6.10 6.66 13.54
CA GLU A 234 -6.94 6.68 12.32
C GLU A 234 -7.59 5.34 11.95
N GLU A 235 -8.22 4.69 12.92
CA GLU A 235 -9.11 3.54 12.67
C GLU A 235 -10.29 3.92 11.76
N GLN A 236 -10.69 5.20 11.75
CA GLN A 236 -11.81 5.73 10.95
C GLN A 236 -11.59 5.65 9.43
N HIS A 237 -10.34 5.62 8.94
CA HIS A 237 -10.05 5.58 7.51
C HIS A 237 -9.65 4.19 7.00
N GLN A 238 -9.41 3.22 7.89
CA GLN A 238 -9.03 1.87 7.48
C GLN A 238 -10.09 1.18 6.62
N GLU A 239 -11.38 1.30 6.99
CA GLU A 239 -12.44 0.68 6.20
C GLU A 239 -12.56 1.30 4.80
N ALA A 240 -12.36 2.62 4.69
CA ALA A 240 -12.34 3.30 3.40
C ALA A 240 -11.15 2.85 2.54
N LEU A 241 -9.95 2.74 3.12
CA LEU A 241 -8.75 2.27 2.44
C LEU A 241 -8.90 0.82 1.95
N HIS A 242 -9.48 -0.07 2.77
CA HIS A 242 -9.74 -1.46 2.36
C HIS A 242 -10.75 -1.60 1.21
N ARG A 243 -11.63 -0.61 1.02
CA ARG A 243 -12.60 -0.61 -0.11
C ARG A 243 -11.96 -0.16 -1.42
N ILE A 244 -10.82 0.52 -1.37
CA ILE A 244 -10.14 1.02 -2.57
C ILE A 244 -9.32 -0.14 -3.17
N PRO A 245 -9.52 -0.51 -4.44
CA PRO A 245 -8.68 -1.52 -5.09
C PRO A 245 -7.21 -1.11 -5.04
N THR A 246 -6.30 -2.05 -4.79
CA THR A 246 -4.85 -1.80 -4.71
C THR A 246 -4.33 -0.97 -5.87
N ARG A 247 -4.80 -1.24 -7.10
CA ARG A 247 -4.44 -0.49 -8.30
C ARG A 247 -4.84 0.98 -8.26
N ALA A 248 -6.01 1.29 -7.69
CA ALA A 248 -6.46 2.66 -7.52
C ALA A 248 -5.64 3.37 -6.44
N LEU A 249 -5.30 2.67 -5.36
CA LEU A 249 -4.44 3.20 -4.30
C LEU A 249 -3.03 3.52 -4.81
N VAL A 250 -2.45 2.62 -5.60
CA VAL A 250 -1.16 2.81 -6.29
C VAL A 250 -1.21 4.05 -7.20
N LYS A 251 -2.27 4.21 -8.00
CA LYS A 251 -2.45 5.41 -8.84
C LYS A 251 -2.55 6.68 -8.01
N LEU A 252 -3.29 6.64 -6.90
CA LEU A 252 -3.43 7.77 -5.98
C LEU A 252 -2.08 8.18 -5.38
N PHE A 253 -1.26 7.23 -4.94
CA PHE A 253 0.09 7.52 -4.44
C PHE A 253 1.03 8.05 -5.53
N LYS A 254 0.97 7.48 -6.75
CA LYS A 254 1.71 8.00 -7.91
C LYS A 254 1.30 9.44 -8.22
N PHE A 255 0.01 9.73 -8.18
CA PHE A 255 -0.54 11.07 -8.37
C PHE A 255 -0.07 12.05 -7.28
N HIS A 256 -0.18 11.67 -6.01
CA HIS A 256 0.29 12.47 -4.89
C HIS A 256 1.79 12.80 -4.99
N ARG A 257 2.62 11.80 -5.28
CA ARG A 257 4.05 12.00 -5.50
C ARG A 257 4.32 12.92 -6.69
N LYS A 258 3.61 12.73 -7.81
CA LYS A 258 3.73 13.59 -9.00
C LYS A 258 3.40 15.05 -8.65
N ARG A 259 2.35 15.30 -7.87
CA ARG A 259 2.00 16.64 -7.37
C ARG A 259 3.13 17.23 -6.53
N ARG A 260 3.63 16.48 -5.55
CA ARG A 260 4.73 16.93 -4.70
C ARG A 260 6.02 17.21 -5.48
N ASP A 261 6.38 16.33 -6.40
CA ASP A 261 7.60 16.47 -7.21
C ASP A 261 7.47 17.67 -8.18
N ALA A 262 6.28 17.91 -8.75
CA ALA A 262 5.99 19.11 -9.54
C ALA A 262 6.02 20.40 -8.69
N PHE A 263 5.43 20.37 -7.49
CA PHE A 263 5.50 21.48 -6.54
C PHE A 263 6.95 21.79 -6.15
N ARG A 264 7.74 20.76 -5.83
CA ARG A 264 9.17 20.88 -5.56
C ARG A 264 9.92 21.49 -6.73
N ALA A 265 9.66 21.06 -7.96
CA ALA A 265 10.29 21.63 -9.15
C ALA A 265 9.94 23.12 -9.33
N GLY A 266 8.66 23.50 -9.14
CA GLY A 266 8.23 24.90 -9.19
C GLY A 266 8.88 25.78 -8.11
N MET A 267 9.04 25.23 -6.90
CA MET A 267 9.66 25.92 -5.78
C MET A 267 11.19 25.97 -5.87
N ALA A 268 11.83 24.99 -6.52
CA ALA A 268 13.28 24.96 -6.75
C ALA A 268 13.73 25.84 -7.93
N GLY A 269 12.81 26.25 -8.81
CA GLY A 269 13.12 27.05 -10.02
C GLY A 269 14.01 28.27 -9.75
N GLU A 270 14.93 28.59 -10.67
CA GLU A 270 15.95 29.67 -10.66
C GLU A 270 16.64 29.99 -9.30
N SER A 271 16.52 29.13 -8.29
CA SER A 271 16.99 29.39 -6.94
C SER A 271 18.44 28.96 -6.71
N ALA A 272 19.08 28.33 -7.70
CA ALA A 272 20.47 27.85 -7.57
C ALA A 272 21.48 28.99 -7.32
N GLU A 273 21.13 30.23 -7.67
CA GLU A 273 21.86 31.43 -7.27
C GLU A 273 20.88 32.54 -6.92
N ARG A 274 20.10 32.37 -5.85
CA ARG A 274 19.31 33.50 -5.37
C ARG A 274 20.23 34.61 -4.91
N ARG A 275 20.03 35.78 -5.51
CA ARG A 275 20.76 37.01 -5.24
C ARG A 275 19.83 38.00 -4.57
N CYS A 276 20.37 38.77 -3.62
CA CYS A 276 19.62 39.84 -2.98
C CYS A 276 19.12 40.83 -4.03
N GLY A 277 17.82 41.10 -4.08
CA GLY A 277 17.24 42.06 -5.03
C GLY A 277 17.75 43.50 -4.89
N GLY A 278 18.44 43.82 -3.78
CA GLY A 278 19.07 45.12 -3.55
C GLY A 278 20.48 45.24 -4.13
N CYS A 279 21.40 44.37 -3.71
CA CYS A 279 22.83 44.48 -4.05
C CYS A 279 23.36 43.36 -4.95
N GLY A 280 22.55 42.34 -5.27
CA GLY A 280 22.93 41.23 -6.14
C GLY A 280 23.82 40.16 -5.51
N GLU A 281 24.12 40.28 -4.21
CA GLU A 281 24.95 39.30 -3.48
C GLU A 281 24.20 38.01 -3.18
N ALA A 282 24.92 36.90 -3.13
CA ALA A 282 24.34 35.60 -2.81
C ALA A 282 23.74 35.61 -1.40
N VAL A 283 22.56 35.00 -1.26
CA VAL A 283 21.86 34.81 0.01
C VAL A 283 22.07 33.37 0.48
N GLY A 284 22.10 33.13 1.80
CA GLY A 284 22.14 31.79 2.35
C GLY A 284 20.95 30.94 1.90
N GLU A 285 21.17 29.65 1.64
CA GLU A 285 20.11 28.74 1.22
C GLU A 285 19.44 28.03 2.41
N GLU A 286 20.04 28.09 3.61
CA GLU A 286 19.65 27.26 4.75
C GLU A 286 18.22 27.51 5.22
N ALA A 287 17.80 28.76 5.40
CA ALA A 287 16.45 29.07 5.88
C ALA A 287 15.39 28.74 4.83
N TRP A 288 15.68 29.01 3.55
CA TRP A 288 14.81 28.64 2.44
C TRP A 288 14.67 27.11 2.31
N ALA A 289 15.78 26.37 2.40
CA ALA A 289 15.76 24.92 2.35
C ALA A 289 14.91 24.35 3.50
N ALA A 290 15.06 24.88 4.72
CA ALA A 290 14.23 24.47 5.86
C ALA A 290 12.73 24.71 5.60
N LEU A 291 12.37 25.89 5.07
CA LEU A 291 11.00 26.21 4.69
C LEU A 291 10.45 25.25 3.61
N LEU A 292 11.25 24.96 2.57
CA LEU A 292 10.87 24.01 1.53
C LEU A 292 10.62 22.61 2.09
N TRP A 293 11.49 22.12 2.97
CA TRP A 293 11.31 20.83 3.62
C TRP A 293 10.02 20.77 4.43
N ARG A 294 9.71 21.85 5.17
CA ARG A 294 8.45 21.96 5.92
C ARG A 294 7.23 21.93 4.99
N MET A 295 7.27 22.65 3.87
CA MET A 295 6.19 22.64 2.87
C MET A 295 6.01 21.27 2.21
N PHE A 296 7.11 20.56 1.93
CA PHE A 296 7.02 19.20 1.35
C PHE A 296 6.45 18.20 2.34
N TRP A 297 6.79 18.34 3.63
CA TRP A 297 6.18 17.55 4.68
C TRP A 297 4.67 17.81 4.78
N GLU A 298 4.26 19.07 4.72
CA GLU A 298 2.84 19.43 4.71
C GLU A 298 2.10 18.87 3.50
N MET A 299 2.70 18.93 2.31
CA MET A 299 2.16 18.29 1.10
C MET A 299 2.07 16.76 1.23
N ASP A 300 2.99 16.12 1.96
CA ASP A 300 2.94 14.68 2.23
C ASP A 300 1.79 14.32 3.19
N ALA A 301 1.47 15.20 4.14
CA ALA A 301 0.35 15.04 5.07
C ALA A 301 -1.00 15.42 4.43
N GLN A 302 -1.05 16.51 3.67
CA GLN A 302 -2.24 17.04 3.01
C GLN A 302 -1.96 17.28 1.51
N PRO A 303 -2.19 16.25 0.66
CA PRO A 303 -1.93 16.30 -0.78
C PRO A 303 -2.61 17.44 -1.54
N SER A 304 -3.73 17.97 -1.01
CA SER A 304 -4.45 19.09 -1.62
C SER A 304 -3.62 20.37 -1.63
N GLY A 305 -2.70 20.53 -0.66
CA GLY A 305 -1.94 21.74 -0.45
C GLY A 305 -2.75 22.88 0.16
N GLU A 306 -3.99 22.66 0.62
CA GLU A 306 -4.80 23.73 1.22
C GLU A 306 -4.15 24.30 2.49
N GLY A 307 -3.48 23.46 3.28
CA GLY A 307 -2.68 23.89 4.43
C GLY A 307 -1.61 24.92 4.06
N LEU A 308 -1.03 24.83 2.85
CA LEU A 308 -0.02 25.76 2.35
C LEU A 308 -0.59 27.14 1.92
N CYS A 309 -1.90 27.23 1.69
CA CYS A 309 -2.59 28.48 1.38
C CYS A 309 -3.22 29.13 2.62
N SER A 310 -3.17 28.46 3.77
CA SER A 310 -3.73 28.95 5.02
C SER A 310 -2.86 30.05 5.64
N LEU A 311 -3.44 30.82 6.57
CA LEU A 311 -2.69 31.78 7.39
C LEU A 311 -1.70 31.08 8.33
N GLU A 312 -1.89 29.79 8.61
CA GLU A 312 -1.06 29.03 9.55
C GLU A 312 0.39 28.88 9.05
N VAL A 313 0.62 28.92 7.73
CA VAL A 313 1.97 28.90 7.15
C VAL A 313 2.81 30.07 7.64
N GLU A 314 2.16 31.21 7.90
CA GLU A 314 2.83 32.40 8.40
C GLU A 314 3.26 32.25 9.86
N GLU A 315 2.65 31.33 10.61
CA GLU A 315 3.00 31.04 12.00
C GLU A 315 4.14 30.03 12.12
N TRP A 316 4.59 29.43 11.01
CA TRP A 316 5.68 28.45 11.04
C TRP A 316 7.03 29.10 11.35
N ASP A 317 7.77 28.49 12.27
CA ASP A 317 9.11 28.94 12.65
C ASP A 317 10.06 28.98 11.43
N GLU A 318 9.93 28.03 10.50
CA GLU A 318 10.73 28.01 9.28
C GLU A 318 10.39 29.19 8.35
N MET A 319 9.11 29.58 8.27
CA MET A 319 8.69 30.75 7.49
C MET A 319 9.22 32.02 8.14
N GLN A 320 9.07 32.19 9.45
CA GLN A 320 9.60 33.34 10.17
C GLN A 320 11.12 33.45 10.06
N ARG A 321 11.84 32.32 10.15
CA ARG A 321 13.29 32.29 9.95
C ARG A 321 13.69 32.68 8.53
N CYS A 322 12.98 32.17 7.52
CA CYS A 322 13.22 32.53 6.12
C CYS A 322 12.96 34.01 5.86
N LEU A 323 11.85 34.57 6.34
CA LEU A 323 11.50 35.98 6.14
C LEU A 323 12.38 36.93 6.96
N GLY A 324 12.89 36.46 8.10
CA GLY A 324 13.83 37.21 8.95
C GLY A 324 15.26 37.23 8.43
N GLU A 325 15.60 36.41 7.43
CA GLU A 325 16.93 36.38 6.83
C GLU A 325 17.22 37.71 6.12
N GLN A 326 18.37 38.30 6.41
CA GLN A 326 18.80 39.58 5.85
C GLN A 326 20.07 39.36 5.02
N CYS A 327 20.18 40.10 3.93
CA CYS A 327 21.41 40.13 3.15
C CYS A 327 22.57 40.66 4.02
N ALA A 328 23.64 39.88 4.11
CA ALA A 328 24.82 40.23 4.91
C ALA A 328 25.49 41.55 4.50
N VAL A 329 25.28 42.00 3.25
CA VAL A 329 25.92 43.21 2.71
C VAL A 329 25.04 44.45 2.87
N CYS A 330 23.76 44.39 2.52
CA CYS A 330 22.89 45.58 2.51
C CYS A 330 21.81 45.59 3.61
N GLY A 331 21.68 44.52 4.39
CA GLY A 331 20.70 44.39 5.48
C GLY A 331 19.23 44.30 5.03
N ARG A 332 18.94 44.33 3.72
CA ARG A 332 17.58 44.12 3.21
C ARG A 332 17.14 42.69 3.47
N ALA A 333 15.84 42.49 3.68
CA ALA A 333 15.25 41.16 3.73
C ALA A 333 15.62 40.37 2.47
N ALA A 334 16.11 39.16 2.68
CA ALA A 334 16.45 38.23 1.62
C ALA A 334 15.22 37.74 0.86
N TYR A 335 14.09 37.63 1.57
CA TYR A 335 12.84 37.10 1.06
C TYR A 335 11.70 38.05 1.41
N GLU A 336 10.91 38.44 0.40
CA GLU A 336 9.69 39.20 0.62
C GLU A 336 8.52 38.25 0.84
N ARG A 337 7.73 38.50 1.90
CA ARG A 337 6.60 37.64 2.29
C ARG A 337 5.58 37.43 1.17
N LEU A 338 5.20 38.52 0.49
CA LEU A 338 4.22 38.45 -0.59
C LEU A 338 4.75 37.62 -1.76
N GLU A 339 6.02 37.80 -2.14
CA GLU A 339 6.65 37.04 -3.22
C GLU A 339 6.67 35.53 -2.91
N VAL A 340 7.04 35.15 -1.68
CA VAL A 340 7.05 33.74 -1.26
C VAL A 340 5.64 33.14 -1.33
N LEU A 341 4.63 33.84 -0.79
CA LEU A 341 3.25 33.34 -0.79
C LEU A 341 2.65 33.27 -2.20
N GLU A 342 2.88 34.27 -3.03
CA GLU A 342 2.44 34.26 -4.44
C GLU A 342 3.10 33.12 -5.21
N ARG A 343 4.38 32.85 -4.96
CA ARG A 343 5.08 31.73 -5.57
C ARG A 343 4.47 30.39 -5.14
N VAL A 344 4.16 30.21 -3.85
CA VAL A 344 3.50 29.00 -3.34
C VAL A 344 2.15 28.80 -4.04
N ARG A 345 1.29 29.83 -4.06
CA ARG A 345 -0.02 29.77 -4.72
C ARG A 345 0.09 29.42 -6.21
N LYS A 346 0.97 30.12 -6.92
CA LYS A 346 1.24 29.85 -8.34
C LYS A 346 1.70 28.41 -8.58
N CYS A 347 2.53 27.85 -7.69
CA CYS A 347 2.96 26.46 -7.80
C CYS A 347 1.81 25.49 -7.55
N LEU A 348 0.94 25.77 -6.57
CA LEU A 348 -0.24 24.95 -6.25
C LEU A 348 -1.28 24.96 -7.37
N ASP A 349 -1.55 26.13 -7.95
CA ASP A 349 -2.48 26.29 -9.07
C ASP A 349 -2.00 25.55 -10.34
N GLY A 350 -0.69 25.33 -10.45
CA GLY A 350 -0.07 24.57 -11.54
C GLY A 350 -0.05 23.06 -11.33
N LEU A 351 -0.51 22.54 -10.19
CA LEU A 351 -0.51 21.10 -9.91
C LEU A 351 -1.68 20.39 -10.60
N PRO A 352 -1.51 19.12 -10.99
CA PRO A 352 -2.63 18.34 -11.49
C PRO A 352 -3.66 18.09 -10.37
N ASP A 353 -4.93 18.20 -10.70
CA ASP A 353 -6.08 18.11 -9.80
C ASP A 353 -6.82 16.76 -9.88
N THR A 354 -6.51 15.94 -10.90
CA THR A 354 -7.22 14.70 -11.25
C THR A 354 -6.26 13.51 -11.45
N VAL A 355 -6.66 12.33 -10.97
CA VAL A 355 -5.88 11.07 -10.96
C VAL A 355 -5.89 10.35 -12.30
#